data_AF-A0A7C7E2L5-F1
#
_entry.id   AF-A0A7C7E2L5-F1
#
_cell.length_a   1.000
_cell.length_b   1.000
_cell.length_c   1.000
_cell.angle_alpha   90.00
_cell.angle_beta   90.00
_cell.angle_gamma   90.00
#
_symmetry.space_group_name_H-M   'P 1'
#
loop_
_entity.id
_entity.type
_entity.pdbx_description
1 polymer ?
#
loop_
_entity_poly.entity_id
_entity_poly.type
_entity_poly.pdbx_seq_one_letter_code
_entity_poly.pdbx_strand_id
1 'polypeptide(L)'
;MTQSPPDRSSASESTYTFTEVAYHFQVTPDTLRGWMRRFAQVLSATAKTDPPRFTTADIAALSIVQRLLEQGFQDEQINEQLTPKRIVRDETAPVALNSDQARQIVEGKAALLPAALGDILSAIANSQQTVLNSQSTVREVVGVVVQDNFNLKEENRKLRERMLEQERALAEYQRREETRKERLESRLRALENTVAALQQQVAQLIQLQRQSQQKKRGWW
;
A
#
# COMPACT_ATOMS: atom_id res chain seq x y z
N MET A 1 -26.81 31.49 34.30
CA MET A 1 -26.30 30.49 33.33
C MET A 1 -25.02 31.05 32.73
N THR A 2 -23.88 30.62 33.27
CA THR A 2 -22.53 31.03 32.87
C THR A 2 -22.09 30.21 31.66
N GLN A 3 -21.90 30.85 30.51
CA GLN A 3 -21.31 30.22 29.34
C GLN A 3 -19.78 30.36 29.42
N SER A 4 -19.10 29.22 29.53
CA SER A 4 -17.64 29.12 29.37
C SER A 4 -17.26 29.35 27.90
N PRO A 5 -16.18 30.10 27.62
CA PRO A 5 -15.64 30.21 26.27
C PRO A 5 -14.96 28.88 25.86
N PRO A 6 -15.04 28.45 24.58
CA PRO A 6 -14.34 27.27 24.12
C PRO A 6 -12.83 27.52 24.09
N ASP A 7 -12.10 26.60 24.72
CA ASP A 7 -10.65 26.52 24.78
C ASP A 7 -10.01 26.72 23.40
N ARG A 8 -9.10 27.69 23.34
CA ARG A 8 -8.07 27.76 22.29
C ARG A 8 -7.10 26.59 22.51
N SER A 9 -6.45 26.17 21.43
CA SER A 9 -5.30 25.24 21.37
C SER A 9 -5.55 23.73 21.50
N SER A 10 -6.27 23.14 20.54
CA SER A 10 -5.83 21.85 19.98
C SER A 10 -4.75 22.12 18.93
N ALA A 11 -3.51 22.37 19.38
CA ALA A 11 -2.37 22.23 18.50
C ALA A 11 -2.37 20.77 18.03
N SER A 12 -2.72 20.53 16.76
CA SER A 12 -2.62 19.22 16.14
C SER A 12 -1.17 18.76 16.25
N GLU A 13 -0.88 17.89 17.22
CA GLU A 13 0.44 17.27 17.34
C GLU A 13 0.73 16.57 16.01
N SER A 14 1.71 17.06 15.28
CA SER A 14 2.16 16.46 14.03
C SER A 14 2.64 15.04 14.35
N THR A 15 1.84 14.05 13.94
CA THR A 15 2.17 12.64 14.12
C THR A 15 2.78 12.09 12.84
N TYR A 16 3.89 11.39 12.99
CA TYR A 16 4.70 10.83 11.91
C TYR A 16 4.53 9.32 11.88
N THR A 17 4.51 8.76 10.68
CA THR A 17 4.42 7.33 10.45
C THR A 17 5.78 6.64 10.62
N PHE A 18 5.76 5.33 10.87
CA PHE A 18 6.96 4.51 10.95
C PHE A 18 7.90 4.67 9.75
N THR A 19 7.35 4.69 8.54
CA THR A 19 8.11 4.84 7.30
C THR A 19 8.78 6.20 7.19
N GLU A 20 8.10 7.26 7.63
CA GLU A 20 8.67 8.62 7.65
C GLU A 20 9.81 8.72 8.66
N VAL A 21 9.67 8.11 9.84
CA VAL A 21 10.71 8.12 10.88
C VAL A 21 11.92 7.28 10.46
N ALA A 22 11.73 6.12 9.83
CA ALA A 22 12.83 5.30 9.31
C ALA A 22 13.62 6.05 8.23
N TYR A 23 12.92 6.75 7.33
CA TYR A 23 13.54 7.57 6.30
C TYR A 23 14.29 8.78 6.90
N HIS A 24 13.70 9.44 7.90
CA HIS A 24 14.30 10.59 8.58
C HIS A 24 15.66 10.26 9.22
N PHE A 25 15.78 9.08 9.83
CA PHE A 25 17.03 8.64 10.47
C PHE A 25 17.96 7.87 9.53
N GLN A 26 17.57 7.66 8.25
CA GLN A 26 18.29 6.85 7.27
C GLN A 26 18.65 5.44 7.79
N VAL A 27 17.82 4.88 8.66
CA VAL A 27 18.03 3.56 9.24
C VAL A 27 17.10 2.53 8.61
N THR A 28 17.52 1.27 8.59
CA THR A 28 16.64 0.19 8.13
C THR A 28 15.44 0.04 9.07
N PRO A 29 14.28 -0.41 8.56
CA PRO A 29 13.08 -0.60 9.38
C PRO A 29 13.31 -1.58 10.55
N ASP A 30 14.21 -2.56 10.40
CA ASP A 30 14.56 -3.46 11.51
C ASP A 30 15.37 -2.77 12.61
N THR A 31 16.24 -1.82 12.24
CA THR A 31 16.99 -1.00 13.20
C THR A 31 16.03 -0.10 14.00
N LEU A 32 15.07 0.53 13.32
CA LEU A 32 14.06 1.36 13.98
C LEU A 32 13.15 0.53 14.88
N ARG A 33 12.72 -0.67 14.47
CA ARG A 33 11.98 -1.60 15.35
C ARG A 33 12.81 -2.00 16.57
N GLY A 34 14.11 -2.21 16.40
CA GLY A 34 15.05 -2.44 17.48
C GLY A 34 15.07 -1.29 18.48
N TRP A 35 15.16 -0.05 17.99
CA TRP A 35 15.11 1.15 18.83
C TRP A 35 13.76 1.31 19.53
N MET A 36 12.64 1.08 18.84
CA MET A 36 11.32 1.11 19.45
C MET A 36 11.17 0.11 20.59
N ARG A 37 11.76 -1.09 20.45
CA ARG A 37 11.73 -2.12 21.49
C ARG A 37 12.62 -1.76 22.68
N ARG A 38 13.83 -1.25 22.42
CA ARG A 38 14.84 -0.91 23.43
C ARG A 38 14.49 0.36 24.21
N PHE A 39 13.96 1.37 23.52
CA PHE A 39 13.64 2.68 24.09
C PHE A 39 12.13 2.94 24.20
N ALA A 40 11.33 1.87 24.24
CA ALA A 40 9.86 1.94 24.39
C ALA A 40 9.43 2.79 25.60
N GLN A 41 10.24 2.85 26.65
CA GLN A 41 9.91 3.61 27.87
C GLN A 41 9.92 5.13 27.67
N VAL A 42 10.76 5.62 26.74
CA VAL A 42 10.96 7.05 26.45
C VAL A 42 9.97 7.54 25.39
N LEU A 43 9.47 6.63 24.56
CA LEU A 43 8.50 6.93 23.52
C LEU A 43 7.07 7.11 24.07
N SER A 44 6.32 7.99 23.41
CA SER A 44 4.92 8.30 23.68
C SER A 44 4.01 7.07 23.52
N ALA A 45 2.81 7.15 24.10
CA ALA A 45 1.82 6.07 23.99
C ALA A 45 1.38 5.80 22.54
N THR A 46 1.39 6.82 21.68
CA THR A 46 1.01 6.70 20.26
C THR A 46 2.09 6.01 19.42
N ALA A 47 3.34 6.03 19.86
CA ALA A 47 4.41 5.28 19.20
C ALA A 47 4.32 3.76 19.48
N LYS A 48 3.50 3.36 20.46
CA LYS A 48 3.30 1.94 20.86
C LYS A 48 2.07 1.30 20.22
N THR A 49 1.20 2.10 19.58
CA THR A 49 0.03 1.58 18.87
C THR A 49 0.43 0.93 17.55
N ASP A 50 -0.40 0.05 17.00
CA ASP A 50 -0.25 -0.48 15.64
C ASP A 50 -1.38 0.07 14.75
N PRO A 51 -1.09 0.91 13.73
CA PRO A 51 0.24 1.36 13.28
C PRO A 51 0.88 2.41 14.22
N PRO A 52 2.22 2.41 14.39
CA PRO A 52 2.89 3.32 15.31
C PRO A 52 2.97 4.73 14.76
N ARG A 53 2.64 5.70 15.61
CA ARG A 53 2.61 7.13 15.32
C ARG A 53 3.53 7.89 16.27
N PHE A 54 4.58 8.47 15.72
CA PHE A 54 5.59 9.20 16.46
C PHE A 54 5.21 10.67 16.55
N THR A 55 5.31 11.24 17.73
CA THR A 55 5.19 12.69 17.93
C THR A 55 6.52 13.37 17.65
N THR A 56 6.53 14.69 17.56
CA THR A 56 7.76 15.49 17.52
C THR A 56 8.68 15.22 18.72
N ALA A 57 8.11 14.93 19.90
CA ALA A 57 8.88 14.56 21.09
C ALA A 57 9.58 13.20 20.93
N ASP A 58 8.92 12.24 20.29
CA ASP A 58 9.50 10.92 20.02
C ASP A 58 10.68 10.99 19.04
N ILE A 59 10.57 11.85 18.02
CA ILE A 59 11.66 12.07 17.06
C ILE A 59 12.86 12.72 17.77
N ALA A 60 12.61 13.68 18.66
CA ALA A 60 13.69 14.29 19.44
C ALA A 60 14.37 13.28 20.39
N ALA A 61 13.60 12.39 21.02
CA ALA A 61 14.16 11.32 21.83
C ALA A 61 15.00 10.35 20.99
N LEU A 62 14.50 9.92 19.82
CA LEU A 62 15.20 9.01 18.92
C LEU A 62 16.46 9.63 18.30
N SER A 63 16.50 10.94 18.06
CA SER A 63 17.72 11.60 17.57
C SER A 63 18.83 11.64 18.63
N ILE A 64 18.45 11.79 19.90
CA ILE A 64 19.39 11.67 21.03
C ILE A 64 19.86 10.22 21.17
N VAL A 65 18.96 9.24 21.08
CA VAL A 65 19.32 7.81 21.05
C VAL A 65 20.36 7.54 19.97
N GLN A 66 20.12 7.99 18.73
CA GLN A 66 21.03 7.76 17.62
C GLN A 66 22.42 8.36 17.93
N ARG A 67 22.47 9.60 18.38
CA ARG A 67 23.74 10.28 18.69
C ARG A 67 24.51 9.58 19.81
N LEU A 68 23.82 9.10 20.84
CA LEU A 68 24.47 8.39 21.94
C LEU A 68 24.95 7.00 21.53
N LEU A 69 24.21 6.31 20.65
CA LEU A 69 24.66 5.05 20.05
C LEU A 69 25.90 5.25 19.17
N GLU A 70 25.94 6.33 18.37
CA GLU A 70 27.11 6.70 17.56
C GLU A 70 28.34 7.02 18.41
N GLN A 71 28.13 7.54 19.63
CA GLN A 71 29.18 7.81 20.61
C GLN A 71 29.63 6.57 21.39
N GLY A 72 29.04 5.39 21.13
CA GLY A 72 29.40 4.12 21.74
C GLY A 72 28.84 3.90 23.15
N PHE A 73 27.83 4.67 23.56
CA PHE A 73 27.16 4.46 24.85
C PHE A 73 26.32 3.18 24.83
N GLN A 74 26.28 2.50 25.98
CA GLN A 74 25.47 1.31 26.18
C GLN A 74 24.00 1.68 26.42
N ASP A 75 23.10 0.77 26.06
CA ASP A 75 21.65 0.97 26.08
C ASP A 75 21.12 1.42 27.43
N GLU A 76 21.66 0.89 28.52
CA GLU A 76 21.26 1.26 29.88
C GLU A 76 21.65 2.71 30.20
N GLN A 77 22.84 3.15 29.78
CA GLN A 77 23.32 4.52 29.96
C GLN A 77 22.51 5.51 29.13
N ILE A 78 22.09 5.08 27.94
CA ILE A 78 21.22 5.86 27.06
C ILE A 78 19.84 6.01 27.70
N ASN A 79 19.27 4.93 28.24
CA ASN A 79 17.98 4.98 28.92
C ASN A 79 18.04 5.86 30.18
N GLU A 80 19.13 5.81 30.96
CA GLU A 80 19.32 6.68 32.12
C GLU A 80 19.45 8.17 31.75
N GLN A 81 20.14 8.51 30.66
CA GLN A 81 20.23 9.89 30.17
C GLN A 81 18.95 10.39 29.51
N LEU A 82 18.20 9.51 28.87
CA LEU A 82 16.92 9.79 28.20
C LEU A 82 15.71 9.69 29.13
N THR A 83 15.86 9.14 30.32
CA THR A 83 15.06 9.54 31.47
C THR A 83 15.66 10.83 32.01
N PRO A 84 15.26 12.03 31.53
CA PRO A 84 15.34 13.16 32.43
C PRO A 84 14.60 12.71 33.68
N LYS A 85 15.20 12.91 34.86
CA LYS A 85 14.45 12.92 36.12
C LYS A 85 13.18 13.68 35.80
N ARG A 86 12.07 12.95 35.58
CA ARG A 86 10.75 13.52 35.61
C ARG A 86 10.78 14.18 36.97
N ILE A 87 10.79 15.50 36.97
CA ILE A 87 10.14 16.23 38.04
C ILE A 87 8.71 15.73 37.90
N VAL A 88 8.45 14.61 38.55
CA VAL A 88 7.12 14.17 38.87
C VAL A 88 6.63 15.37 39.65
N ARG A 89 5.70 16.10 39.04
CA ARG A 89 4.75 16.87 39.82
C ARG A 89 3.91 15.84 40.57
N ASP A 90 4.55 15.20 41.54
CA ASP A 90 3.91 14.46 42.60
C ASP A 90 3.63 15.54 43.63
N GLU A 91 2.37 15.98 43.64
CA GLU A 91 1.81 16.37 44.92
C GLU A 91 2.02 15.19 45.89
N THR A 92 2.66 15.50 47.02
CA THR A 92 2.74 14.73 48.28
C THR A 92 3.84 13.66 48.44
N ALA A 93 5.02 14.08 48.90
CA ALA A 93 5.54 13.82 50.28
C ALA A 93 7.04 14.13 50.38
N PRO A 94 7.53 14.75 51.49
CA PRO A 94 8.91 15.19 51.61
C PRO A 94 9.82 14.05 52.06
N VAL A 95 10.81 13.69 51.24
CA VAL A 95 11.97 12.92 51.69
C VAL A 95 13.15 13.88 51.77
N ALA A 96 13.59 14.13 53.00
CA ALA A 96 14.75 14.97 53.30
C ALA A 96 16.01 14.36 52.68
N LEU A 97 16.69 15.12 51.81
CA LEU A 97 18.04 14.85 51.35
C LEU A 97 18.93 16.02 51.80
N ASN A 98 19.97 15.68 52.57
CA ASN A 98 20.88 16.62 53.21
C ASN A 98 21.54 17.57 52.19
N SER A 99 21.53 18.85 52.54
CA SER A 99 21.85 20.02 51.71
C SER A 99 23.29 20.14 51.22
N ASP A 100 24.21 19.29 51.68
CA ASP A 100 25.65 19.49 51.46
C ASP A 100 26.22 18.73 50.25
N GLN A 101 25.60 17.64 49.79
CA GLN A 101 26.06 16.94 48.58
C GLN A 101 25.55 17.58 47.28
N ALA A 102 24.48 18.36 47.33
CA ALA A 102 23.91 19.02 46.16
C ALA A 102 24.73 20.21 45.66
N ARG A 103 25.54 20.85 46.52
CA ARG A 103 26.28 22.07 46.17
C ARG A 103 27.56 21.80 45.37
N GLN A 104 28.27 20.70 45.61
CA GLN A 104 29.51 20.40 44.89
C GLN A 104 29.31 19.91 43.44
N ILE A 105 28.12 19.40 43.08
CA ILE A 105 27.83 18.91 41.71
C ILE A 105 27.34 20.04 40.79
N VAL A 106 26.77 21.11 41.36
CA VAL A 106 26.19 22.23 40.59
C VAL A 106 27.27 23.17 40.04
N GLU A 107 28.38 23.34 40.76
CA GLU A 107 29.40 24.34 40.42
C GLU A 107 30.29 23.93 39.22
N GLY A 108 30.52 22.63 39.00
CA GLY A 108 31.29 22.13 37.85
C GLY A 108 30.50 21.98 36.54
N LYS A 109 29.16 21.98 36.61
CA LYS A 109 28.27 21.71 35.46
C LYS A 109 27.62 22.96 34.84
N ALA A 110 27.66 24.09 35.56
CA ALA A 110 27.05 25.35 35.12
C ALA A 110 27.73 25.98 33.90
N ALA A 111 29.03 25.72 33.66
CA ALA A 111 29.78 26.31 32.55
C ALA A 111 29.53 25.63 31.18
N LEU A 112 28.98 24.41 31.15
CA LEU A 112 28.80 23.62 29.90
C LEU A 112 27.35 23.60 29.38
N LEU A 113 26.40 24.11 30.16
CA LEU A 113 24.98 24.10 29.85
C LEU A 113 24.54 25.10 28.75
N PRO A 114 25.10 26.31 28.60
CA PRO A 114 24.65 27.27 27.59
C PRO A 114 25.01 26.86 26.15
N ALA A 115 26.21 26.29 25.95
CA ALA A 115 26.70 25.89 24.63
C ALA A 115 25.97 24.63 24.11
N ALA A 116 25.77 23.63 24.98
CA ALA A 116 25.02 22.42 24.63
C ALA A 116 23.56 22.74 24.27
N LEU A 117 22.90 23.69 24.93
CA LEU A 117 21.56 24.14 24.55
C LEU A 117 21.53 24.88 23.20
N GLY A 118 22.54 25.70 22.92
CA GLY A 118 22.67 26.39 21.64
C GLY A 118 22.80 25.43 20.46
N ASP A 119 23.63 24.39 20.62
CA ASP A 119 23.80 23.34 19.61
C ASP A 119 22.53 22.49 19.44
N ILE A 120 21.76 22.26 20.51
CA ILE A 120 20.46 21.56 20.46
C ILE A 120 19.42 22.41 19.72
N LEU A 121 19.33 23.70 20.02
CA LEU A 121 18.40 24.59 19.32
C LEU A 121 18.75 24.74 17.84
N SER A 122 20.05 24.78 17.50
CA SER A 122 20.51 24.78 16.12
C SER A 122 20.21 23.45 15.42
N ALA A 123 20.43 22.31 16.07
CA ALA A 123 20.08 20.99 15.54
C ALA A 123 18.56 20.84 15.33
N ILE A 124 17.74 21.35 16.25
CA ILE A 124 16.27 21.37 16.11
C ILE A 124 15.85 22.28 14.96
N ALA A 125 16.43 23.46 14.82
CA ALA A 125 16.13 24.37 13.71
C ALA A 125 16.52 23.75 12.36
N ASN A 126 17.69 23.11 12.27
CA ASN A 126 18.14 22.41 11.06
C ASN A 126 17.28 21.17 10.74
N SER A 127 16.81 20.45 11.76
CA SER A 127 15.86 19.35 11.59
C SER A 127 14.51 19.85 11.08
N GLN A 128 13.97 20.95 11.64
CA GLN A 128 12.72 21.55 11.17
C GLN A 128 12.82 22.05 9.72
N GLN A 129 13.93 22.70 9.35
CA GLN A 129 14.14 23.14 7.97
C GLN A 129 14.21 21.95 7.00
N THR A 130 14.88 20.86 7.41
CA THR A 130 14.97 19.63 6.62
C THR A 130 13.61 18.94 6.49
N VAL A 131 12.82 18.92 7.57
CA VAL A 131 11.46 18.37 7.57
C VAL A 131 10.55 19.16 6.64
N LEU A 132 10.61 20.50 6.64
CA LEU A 132 9.83 21.34 5.73
C LEU A 132 10.20 21.08 4.26
N ASN A 133 11.50 20.97 3.97
CA ASN A 133 11.96 20.62 2.62
C ASN A 133 11.47 19.22 2.21
N SER A 134 11.55 18.24 3.12
CA SER A 134 11.08 16.87 2.85
C SER A 134 9.57 16.78 2.67
N GLN A 135 8.77 17.55 3.42
CA GLN A 135 7.32 17.62 3.24
C GLN A 135 6.94 18.26 1.91
N SER A 136 7.71 19.27 1.46
CA SER A 136 7.54 19.85 0.13
C SER A 136 7.77 18.79 -0.96
N THR A 137 8.88 18.04 -0.87
CA THR A 137 9.20 16.96 -1.82
C THR A 137 8.16 15.84 -1.77
N VAL A 138 7.70 15.43 -0.58
CA VAL A 138 6.65 14.40 -0.45
C VAL A 138 5.34 14.87 -1.06
N ARG A 139 4.94 16.13 -0.86
CA ARG A 139 3.73 16.67 -1.50
C ARG A 139 3.83 16.68 -3.01
N GLU A 140 4.99 17.03 -3.55
CA GLU A 140 5.23 17.01 -5.00
C GLU A 140 5.15 15.58 -5.55
N VAL A 141 5.85 14.62 -4.92
CA VAL A 141 5.81 13.20 -5.33
C VAL A 141 4.41 12.62 -5.19
N VAL A 142 3.69 12.91 -4.10
CA VAL A 142 2.30 12.49 -3.93
C VAL A 142 1.41 13.09 -5.01
N GLY A 143 1.64 14.34 -5.41
CA GLY A 143 0.95 14.98 -6.53
C GLY A 143 1.14 14.21 -7.83
N VAL A 144 2.39 13.88 -8.18
CA VAL A 144 2.72 13.09 -9.38
C VAL A 144 2.11 11.69 -9.30
N VAL A 145 2.24 10.98 -8.18
CA VAL A 145 1.68 9.63 -8.01
C VAL A 145 0.15 9.62 -8.08
N VAL A 146 -0.52 10.63 -7.51
CA VAL A 146 -1.97 10.78 -7.59
C VAL A 146 -2.38 11.05 -9.04
N GLN A 147 -1.67 11.94 -9.74
CA GLN A 147 -1.89 12.22 -11.15
C GLN A 147 -1.72 10.97 -12.00
N ASP A 148 -0.64 10.22 -11.80
CA ASP A 148 -0.38 8.96 -12.50
C ASP A 148 -1.45 7.93 -12.19
N ASN A 149 -1.92 7.84 -10.94
CA ASN A 149 -3.01 6.96 -10.57
C ASN A 149 -4.31 7.30 -11.28
N PHE A 150 -4.64 8.59 -11.41
CA PHE A 150 -5.79 9.05 -12.19
C PHE A 150 -5.63 8.72 -13.68
N ASN A 151 -4.45 8.96 -14.25
CA ASN A 151 -4.18 8.61 -15.65
C ASN A 151 -4.31 7.10 -15.89
N LEU A 152 -3.72 6.28 -15.00
CA LEU A 152 -3.83 4.81 -15.06
C LEU A 152 -5.27 4.34 -14.90
N LYS A 153 -6.07 4.97 -14.04
CA LYS A 153 -7.50 4.64 -13.91
C LYS A 153 -8.26 4.93 -15.20
N GLU A 154 -7.95 6.04 -15.86
CA GLU A 154 -8.55 6.41 -17.13
C GLU A 154 -8.15 5.46 -18.27
N GLU A 155 -6.88 5.07 -18.35
CA GLU A 155 -6.41 4.07 -19.30
C GLU A 155 -7.04 2.70 -19.04
N ASN A 156 -7.13 2.27 -17.78
CA ASN A 156 -7.81 1.03 -17.42
C ASN A 156 -9.30 1.04 -17.81
N ARG A 157 -9.97 2.19 -17.67
CA ARG A 157 -11.35 2.35 -18.14
C ARG A 157 -11.43 2.16 -19.66
N LYS A 158 -10.58 2.84 -20.42
CA LYS A 158 -10.50 2.70 -21.88
C LYS A 158 -10.19 1.27 -22.33
N LEU A 159 -9.31 0.58 -21.62
CA LEU A 159 -8.98 -0.82 -21.91
C LEU A 159 -10.18 -1.74 -21.68
N ARG A 160 -10.92 -1.56 -20.57
CA ARG A 160 -12.15 -2.32 -20.32
C ARG A 160 -13.21 -2.08 -21.39
N GLU A 161 -13.38 -0.84 -21.84
CA GLU A 161 -14.30 -0.50 -22.94
C GLU A 161 -13.90 -1.21 -24.24
N ARG A 162 -12.62 -1.15 -24.63
CA ARG A 162 -12.11 -1.83 -25.83
C ARG A 162 -12.24 -3.35 -25.75
N MET A 163 -11.93 -3.93 -24.59
CA MET A 163 -12.09 -5.37 -24.38
C MET A 163 -13.55 -5.79 -24.55
N LEU A 164 -14.48 -5.03 -23.98
CA LEU A 164 -15.90 -5.31 -24.09
C LEU A 164 -16.42 -5.14 -25.53
N GLU A 165 -15.92 -4.16 -26.26
CA GLU A 165 -16.21 -4.01 -27.69
C GLU A 165 -15.66 -5.19 -28.51
N GLN A 166 -14.44 -5.63 -28.23
CA GLN A 166 -13.83 -6.80 -28.87
C GLN A 166 -14.59 -8.09 -28.55
N GLU A 167 -15.01 -8.28 -27.30
CA GLU A 167 -15.83 -9.42 -26.88
C GLU A 167 -17.16 -9.45 -27.63
N ARG A 168 -17.83 -8.30 -27.77
CA ARG A 168 -19.04 -8.17 -28.59
C ARG A 168 -18.78 -8.50 -30.06
N ALA A 169 -17.69 -7.98 -30.64
CA ALA A 169 -17.34 -8.26 -32.03
C ALA A 169 -17.05 -9.76 -32.26
N LEU A 170 -16.39 -10.43 -31.32
CA LEU A 170 -16.15 -11.87 -31.37
C LEU A 170 -17.45 -12.67 -31.27
N ALA A 171 -18.35 -12.30 -30.35
CA ALA A 171 -19.66 -12.95 -30.22
C ALA A 171 -20.51 -12.79 -31.49
N GLU A 172 -20.52 -11.59 -32.09
CA GLU A 172 -21.20 -11.37 -33.37
C GLU A 172 -20.57 -12.18 -34.50
N TYR A 173 -19.24 -12.26 -34.55
CA TYR A 173 -18.54 -13.05 -35.57
C TYR A 173 -18.89 -14.54 -35.44
N GLN A 174 -18.86 -15.09 -34.23
CA GLN A 174 -19.25 -16.48 -33.97
C GLN A 174 -20.69 -16.75 -34.41
N ARG A 175 -21.64 -15.86 -34.09
CA ARG A 175 -23.04 -16.00 -34.51
C ARG A 175 -23.20 -15.97 -36.03
N ARG A 176 -22.47 -15.09 -36.72
CA ARG A 176 -22.49 -15.01 -38.19
C ARG A 176 -21.92 -16.27 -38.83
N GLU A 177 -20.81 -16.79 -38.28
CA GLU A 177 -20.19 -18.03 -38.74
C GLU A 177 -21.10 -19.24 -38.49
N GLU A 178 -21.76 -19.34 -37.33
CA GLU A 178 -22.74 -20.39 -37.05
C GLU A 178 -23.89 -20.36 -38.07
N THR A 179 -24.46 -19.18 -38.31
CA THR A 179 -25.51 -19.01 -39.32
C THR A 179 -25.03 -19.38 -40.74
N ARG A 180 -23.77 -19.07 -41.07
CA ARG A 180 -23.16 -19.43 -42.36
C ARG A 180 -22.97 -20.95 -42.47
N LYS A 181 -22.51 -21.57 -41.40
CA LYS A 181 -22.32 -23.02 -41.29
C LYS A 181 -23.64 -23.76 -41.44
N GLU A 182 -24.68 -23.36 -40.70
CA GLU A 182 -26.03 -23.92 -40.83
C GLU A 182 -26.57 -23.84 -42.26
N ARG A 183 -26.36 -22.71 -42.96
CA ARG A 183 -26.75 -22.55 -44.36
C ARG A 183 -26.01 -23.51 -45.28
N LEU A 184 -24.72 -23.73 -45.06
CA LEU A 184 -23.91 -24.67 -45.85
C LEU A 184 -24.32 -26.11 -45.56
N GLU A 185 -24.48 -26.47 -44.29
CA GLU A 185 -24.96 -27.80 -43.87
C GLU A 185 -26.35 -28.09 -44.44
N SER A 186 -27.26 -27.11 -44.44
CA SER A 186 -28.60 -27.25 -45.04
C SER A 186 -28.53 -27.51 -46.54
N ARG A 187 -27.64 -26.81 -47.26
CA ARG A 187 -27.42 -27.03 -48.70
C ARG A 187 -26.82 -28.40 -48.96
N LEU A 188 -25.86 -28.82 -48.15
CA LEU A 188 -25.21 -30.12 -48.26
C LEU A 188 -26.23 -31.25 -48.03
N ARG A 189 -27.06 -31.16 -47.00
CA ARG A 189 -28.16 -32.11 -46.76
C ARG A 189 -29.16 -32.15 -47.92
N ALA A 190 -29.49 -31.00 -48.51
CA ALA A 190 -30.36 -30.96 -49.68
C ALA A 190 -29.75 -31.70 -50.88
N LEU A 191 -28.43 -31.55 -51.11
CA LEU A 191 -27.70 -32.29 -52.15
C LEU A 191 -27.60 -33.78 -51.84
N GLU A 192 -27.35 -34.16 -50.59
CA GLU A 192 -27.37 -35.57 -50.16
C GLU A 192 -28.73 -36.21 -50.42
N ASN A 193 -29.82 -35.49 -50.12
CA ASN A 193 -31.18 -35.96 -50.39
C ASN A 193 -31.47 -36.12 -51.89
N THR A 194 -30.99 -35.22 -52.75
CA THR A 194 -31.18 -35.38 -54.22
C THR A 194 -30.36 -36.54 -54.76
N VAL A 195 -29.12 -36.73 -54.30
CA VAL A 195 -28.29 -37.88 -54.68
C VAL A 195 -28.94 -39.19 -54.23
N ALA A 196 -29.46 -39.26 -53.00
CA ALA A 196 -30.18 -40.42 -52.50
C ALA A 196 -31.43 -40.73 -53.33
N ALA A 197 -32.20 -39.71 -53.71
CA ALA A 197 -33.37 -39.88 -54.59
C ALA A 197 -32.98 -40.41 -55.98
N LEU A 198 -31.91 -39.90 -56.58
CA LEU A 198 -31.40 -40.40 -57.86
C LEU A 198 -30.92 -41.86 -57.75
N GLN A 199 -30.23 -42.22 -56.67
CA GLN A 199 -29.81 -43.60 -56.42
C GLN A 199 -31.02 -44.55 -56.32
N GLN A 200 -32.09 -44.13 -55.63
CA GLN A 200 -33.33 -44.91 -55.55
C GLN A 200 -34.00 -45.07 -56.91
N GLN A 201 -34.06 -44.02 -57.73
CA GLN A 201 -34.61 -44.10 -59.10
C GLN A 201 -33.81 -45.06 -59.97
N VAL A 202 -32.48 -45.01 -59.92
CA VAL A 202 -31.62 -45.96 -60.66
C VAL A 202 -31.84 -47.39 -60.18
N ALA A 203 -31.92 -47.63 -58.87
CA ALA A 203 -32.20 -48.95 -58.33
C ALA A 203 -33.56 -49.50 -58.81
N GLN A 204 -34.60 -48.67 -58.84
CA GLN A 204 -35.92 -49.05 -59.36
C GLN A 204 -35.88 -49.39 -60.86
N LEU A 205 -35.18 -48.60 -61.67
CA LEU A 205 -35.01 -48.89 -63.11
C LEU A 205 -34.29 -50.22 -63.35
N ILE A 206 -33.23 -50.50 -62.58
CA ILE A 206 -32.51 -51.78 -62.66
C ILE A 206 -33.42 -52.95 -62.28
N GLN A 207 -34.26 -52.80 -61.25
CA GLN A 207 -35.22 -53.83 -60.84
C GLN A 207 -36.27 -54.08 -61.93
N LEU A 208 -36.83 -53.04 -62.53
CA LEU A 208 -37.80 -53.16 -63.63
C LEU A 208 -37.17 -53.84 -64.87
N GLN A 209 -35.95 -53.47 -65.23
CA GLN A 209 -35.22 -54.10 -66.33
C GLN A 209 -35.02 -55.60 -66.04
N ARG A 210 -34.60 -55.96 -64.83
CA ARG A 210 -34.40 -57.37 -64.43
C ARG A 210 -35.70 -58.18 -64.49
N GLN A 211 -36.81 -57.63 -64.01
CA GLN A 211 -38.13 -58.27 -64.09
C GLN A 211 -38.58 -58.47 -65.55
N SER A 212 -38.36 -57.47 -66.42
CA SER A 212 -38.70 -57.57 -67.84
C SER A 212 -37.90 -58.65 -68.58
N GLN A 213 -36.61 -58.79 -68.25
CA GLN A 213 -35.76 -59.85 -68.81
C GLN A 213 -36.16 -61.24 -68.30
N GLN A 214 -36.54 -61.39 -67.03
CA GLN A 214 -37.04 -62.65 -66.49
C GLN A 214 -38.36 -63.08 -67.14
N LYS A 215 -39.32 -62.14 -67.34
CA LYS A 215 -40.58 -62.45 -68.03
C LYS A 215 -40.36 -62.93 -69.46
N LYS A 216 -39.40 -62.36 -70.20
CA LYS A 216 -39.06 -62.81 -71.56
C LYS A 216 -38.40 -64.19 -71.63
N ARG A 217 -37.78 -64.67 -70.55
CA ARG A 217 -37.11 -65.99 -70.49
C ARG A 217 -38.03 -67.13 -70.05
N GLY A 218 -39.21 -66.85 -69.52
CA GLY A 218 -40.20 -67.86 -69.10
C GLY A 218 -41.27 -68.20 -70.15
N TRP A 219 -41.09 -67.77 -71.40
CA TRP A 219 -42.03 -67.95 -72.52
C TRP A 219 -41.46 -68.89 -73.61
N TRP A 220 -40.63 -69.85 -73.22
CA TRP A 220 -40.15 -70.95 -74.04
C TRP A 220 -40.32 -72.27 -73.28
#